data_AF-A0A495FKC1-F1
#
_entry.id   AF-A0A495FKC1-F1
#
_cell.length_a   1.000
_cell.length_b   1.000
_cell.length_c   1.000
_cell.angle_alpha   90.00
_cell.angle_beta   90.00
_cell.angle_gamma   90.00
#
_symmetry.space_group_name_H-M   'P 1'
#
loop_
_entity.id
_entity.type
_entity.pdbx_description
1 polymer ?
#
loop_
_entity_poly.entity_id
_entity_poly.type
_entity_poly.pdbx_seq_one_letter_code
_entity_poly.pdbx_strand_id
1 'polypeptide(L)'
;MTLPNIDCARIVRDGGIDAMAALNAALIDAIVGLPALDQERLKLNFARAMAEITIEVINPAVAAFPELEPDEDTWKSVARVRATARADG
;
A
#
# COMPACT_ATOMS: atom_id res chain seq x y z
N MET A 1 -7.63 9.60 14.45
CA MET A 1 -8.96 9.56 13.77
C MET A 1 -9.92 8.75 14.63
N THR A 2 -11.20 9.13 14.72
CA THR A 2 -12.22 8.32 15.42
C THR A 2 -13.19 7.73 14.39
N LEU A 3 -13.31 6.41 14.34
CA LEU A 3 -14.13 5.68 13.38
C LEU A 3 -15.33 5.06 14.12
N PRO A 4 -16.58 5.24 13.63
CA PRO A 4 -17.78 4.92 14.41
C PRO A 4 -18.10 3.42 14.48
N ASN A 5 -17.62 2.62 13.54
CA ASN A 5 -17.78 1.16 13.51
C ASN A 5 -16.73 0.50 12.60
N ILE A 6 -16.69 -0.83 12.63
CA ILE A 6 -15.73 -1.64 11.87
C ILE A 6 -15.90 -1.47 10.35
N ASP A 7 -17.11 -1.21 9.84
CA ASP A 7 -17.34 -1.03 8.40
C ASP A 7 -16.74 0.28 7.91
N CYS A 8 -16.86 1.37 8.67
CA CYS A 8 -16.18 2.62 8.37
C CYS A 8 -14.65 2.45 8.39
N ALA A 9 -14.12 1.70 9.37
CA ALA A 9 -12.69 1.43 9.43
C ALA A 9 -12.19 0.60 8.24
N ARG A 10 -12.98 -0.40 7.82
CA ARG A 10 -12.70 -1.21 6.63
C ARG A 10 -12.63 -0.36 5.37
N ILE A 11 -13.62 0.52 5.15
CA ILE A 11 -13.66 1.43 4.00
C ILE A 11 -12.43 2.36 3.98
N VAL A 12 -12.05 2.92 5.14
CA VAL A 12 -10.88 3.81 5.24
C VAL A 12 -9.58 3.06 4.96
N ARG A 13 -9.40 1.88 5.55
CA ARG A 13 -8.24 1.00 5.30
C ARG A 13 -8.14 0.64 3.82
N ASP A 14 -9.23 0.17 3.24
CA ASP A 14 -9.27 -0.30 1.86
C ASP A 14 -9.05 0.85 0.87
N GLY A 15 -9.63 2.02 1.14
CA GLY A 15 -9.36 3.23 0.35
C GLY A 15 -7.89 3.68 0.43
N GLY A 16 -7.23 3.53 1.58
CA GLY A 16 -5.79 3.76 1.72
C GLY A 16 -4.95 2.77 0.89
N ILE A 17 -5.34 1.49 0.88
CA ILE A 17 -4.70 0.45 0.07
C ILE A 17 -4.87 0.75 -1.43
N ASP A 18 -6.06 1.15 -1.85
CA ASP A 18 -6.34 1.53 -3.24
C ASP A 18 -5.50 2.75 -3.67
N ALA A 19 -5.36 3.75 -2.79
CA ALA A 19 -4.50 4.91 -3.04
C ALA A 19 -3.02 4.51 -3.20
N MET A 20 -2.51 3.60 -2.36
CA MET A 20 -1.16 3.06 -2.52
C MET A 20 -0.99 2.32 -3.86
N ALA A 21 -1.99 1.50 -4.25
CA ALA A 21 -1.96 0.79 -5.52
C ALA A 21 -1.92 1.75 -6.71
N ALA A 22 -2.73 2.83 -6.67
CA ALA A 22 -2.75 3.87 -7.68
C ALA A 22 -1.42 4.63 -7.77
N LEU A 23 -0.81 4.98 -6.63
CA LEU A 23 0.51 5.62 -6.60
C LEU A 23 1.60 4.70 -7.17
N ASN A 24 1.56 3.41 -6.85
CA ASN A 24 2.52 2.46 -7.39
C ASN A 24 2.35 2.27 -8.91
N ALA A 25 1.12 2.21 -9.43
CA ALA A 25 0.87 2.17 -10.86
C ALA A 25 1.40 3.43 -11.56
N ALA A 26 1.11 4.61 -11.01
CA ALA A 26 1.62 5.87 -11.54
C ALA A 26 3.16 5.94 -11.53
N LEU A 27 3.81 5.38 -10.49
CA LEU A 27 5.28 5.30 -10.43
C LEU A 27 5.86 4.44 -11.55
N ILE A 28 5.25 3.27 -11.81
CA ILE A 28 5.71 2.35 -12.86
C ILE A 28 5.73 3.06 -14.22
N ASP A 29 4.70 3.83 -14.54
CA ASP A 29 4.63 4.60 -15.78
C ASP A 29 5.64 5.77 -15.77
N ALA A 30 5.77 6.47 -14.64
CA ALA A 30 6.59 7.68 -14.53
C ALA A 30 8.10 7.43 -14.59
N ILE A 31 8.57 6.22 -14.27
CA ILE A 31 10.02 5.90 -14.32
C ILE A 31 10.51 5.48 -15.71
N VAL A 32 9.60 5.21 -16.67
CA VAL A 32 9.96 4.73 -18.01
C VAL A 32 10.81 5.76 -18.75
N GLY A 33 11.97 5.33 -19.25
CA GLY A 33 12.88 6.18 -20.02
C GLY A 33 13.74 7.14 -19.19
N LEU A 34 13.58 7.18 -17.86
CA LEU A 34 14.44 7.99 -17.00
C LEU A 34 15.81 7.32 -16.76
N PRO A 35 16.88 8.11 -16.57
CA PRO A 35 18.16 7.59 -16.08
C PRO A 35 18.02 6.91 -14.71
N ALA A 36 18.85 5.90 -14.43
CA ALA A 36 18.76 5.11 -13.20
C ALA A 36 18.74 5.95 -11.91
N LEU A 37 19.56 7.00 -11.84
CA LEU A 37 19.62 7.90 -10.67
C LEU A 37 18.30 8.65 -10.45
N ASP A 38 17.63 9.07 -11.52
CA ASP A 38 16.35 9.78 -11.42
C ASP A 38 15.20 8.82 -11.13
N GLN A 39 15.27 7.59 -11.65
CA GLN A 39 14.35 6.52 -11.25
C GLN A 39 14.43 6.24 -9.75
N GLU A 40 15.63 6.14 -9.19
CA GLU A 40 15.84 5.89 -7.75
C GLU A 40 15.27 7.02 -6.90
N ARG A 41 15.55 8.28 -7.28
CA ARG A 41 15.00 9.46 -6.61
C ARG A 41 13.48 9.49 -6.65
N LEU A 42 12.89 9.19 -7.81
CA LEU A 42 11.44 9.17 -7.97
C LEU A 42 10.80 8.05 -7.15
N LYS A 43 11.38 6.84 -7.17
CA LYS A 43 10.97 5.72 -6.32
C LYS A 43 10.98 6.09 -4.84
N LEU A 44 12.04 6.75 -4.36
CA LEU A 44 12.14 7.17 -2.97
C LEU A 44 11.05 8.18 -2.59
N ASN A 45 10.75 9.15 -3.45
CA ASN A 45 9.71 10.14 -3.19
C ASN A 45 8.31 9.51 -3.15
N PHE A 46 8.01 8.61 -4.10
CA PHE A 46 6.75 7.87 -4.08
C PHE A 46 6.64 6.94 -2.87
N ALA A 47 7.74 6.28 -2.48
CA ALA A 47 7.77 5.45 -1.28
C ALA A 47 7.45 6.25 -0.01
N ARG A 48 7.94 7.49 0.10
CA ARG A 48 7.59 8.40 1.19
C ARG A 48 6.10 8.74 1.19
N ALA A 49 5.54 9.11 0.04
CA ALA A 49 4.11 9.40 -0.07
C ALA A 49 3.22 8.20 0.32
N MET A 50 3.60 6.99 -0.12
CA MET A 50 2.91 5.76 0.26
C MET A 50 3.06 5.45 1.76
N ALA A 51 4.22 5.73 2.36
CA ALA A 51 4.43 5.56 3.80
C ALA A 51 3.52 6.47 4.63
N GLU A 52 3.31 7.71 4.21
CA GLU A 52 2.37 8.63 4.87
C GLU A 52 0.92 8.10 4.83
N ILE A 53 0.48 7.51 3.72
CA ILE A 53 -0.85 6.87 3.64
C ILE A 53 -0.96 5.72 4.64
N THR A 54 0.09 4.91 4.76
CA THR A 54 0.11 3.82 5.75
C THR A 54 0.00 4.36 7.17
N ILE A 55 0.78 5.39 7.51
CA ILE A 55 0.85 5.94 8.87
C ILE A 55 -0.43 6.69 9.26
N GLU A 56 -0.99 7.48 8.35
CA GLU A 56 -2.08 8.42 8.64
C GLU A 56 -3.47 7.88 8.32
N VAL A 57 -3.58 6.85 7.47
CA VAL A 57 -4.87 6.31 7.00
C VAL A 57 -5.05 4.85 7.39
N ILE A 58 -4.14 3.98 6.97
CA ILE A 58 -4.30 2.52 7.12
C ILE A 58 -4.11 2.11 8.59
N ASN A 59 -2.98 2.47 9.19
CA ASN A 59 -2.64 2.07 10.56
C ASN A 59 -3.66 2.58 11.60
N PRO A 60 -4.17 3.83 11.52
CA PRO A 60 -5.19 4.29 12.46
C PRO A 60 -6.51 3.53 12.33
N ALA A 61 -6.89 3.11 11.11
CA ALA A 61 -8.09 2.32 10.89
C ALA A 61 -7.97 0.91 11.49
N VAL A 62 -6.82 0.26 11.28
CA VAL A 62 -6.51 -1.05 11.89
C VAL A 62 -6.37 -0.94 13.41
N ALA A 63 -5.71 0.10 13.93
CA ALA A 63 -5.57 0.31 15.37
C ALA A 63 -6.91 0.55 16.07
N ALA A 64 -7.86 1.19 15.40
CA ALA A 64 -9.22 1.37 15.93
C ALA A 64 -10.01 0.06 15.98
N PHE A 65 -9.74 -0.87 15.06
CA PHE A 65 -10.41 -2.17 14.96
C PHE A 65 -9.40 -3.28 14.58
N PRO A 66 -8.69 -3.87 15.57
CA PRO A 66 -7.60 -4.83 15.33
C PRO A 66 -7.99 -6.08 14.54
N GLU A 67 -9.29 -6.41 14.51
CA GLU A 67 -9.89 -7.47 13.70
C GLU A 67 -9.65 -7.28 12.18
N LEU A 68 -9.25 -6.08 11.75
CA LEU A 68 -8.90 -5.76 10.38
C LEU A 68 -7.45 -6.14 10.01
N GLU A 69 -6.60 -6.49 10.98
CA GLU A 69 -5.24 -6.96 10.72
C GLU A 69 -5.31 -8.35 10.06
N PRO A 70 -4.71 -8.54 8.88
CA PRO A 70 -4.65 -9.86 8.26
C PRO A 70 -3.87 -10.85 9.14
N ASP A 71 -4.35 -12.08 9.22
CA ASP A 71 -3.59 -13.14 9.88
C ASP A 71 -2.34 -13.54 9.07
N GLU A 72 -1.45 -14.29 9.72
CA GLU A 72 -0.19 -14.73 9.13
C GLU A 72 -0.39 -15.53 7.83
N ASP A 73 -1.44 -16.35 7.77
CA ASP A 73 -1.74 -17.17 6.60
C ASP A 73 -2.22 -16.31 5.41
N THR A 74 -3.00 -15.26 5.68
CA THR A 74 -3.36 -14.24 4.69
C THR A 74 -2.11 -13.53 4.18
N TRP A 75 -1.19 -13.13 5.07
CA TRP A 75 0.07 -12.52 4.67
C TRP A 75 0.94 -13.44 3.82
N LYS A 76 1.07 -14.73 4.18
CA LYS A 76 1.78 -15.74 3.38
C LYS A 76 1.17 -15.90 1.99
N SER A 77 -0.16 -15.91 1.89
CA SER A 77 -0.88 -16.01 0.63
C SER A 77 -0.58 -14.81 -0.27
N VAL A 78 -0.72 -13.59 0.27
CA VAL A 78 -0.41 -12.35 -0.45
C VAL A 78 1.05 -12.33 -0.91
N ALA A 79 1.99 -12.65 -0.04
CA ALA A 79 3.41 -12.69 -0.36
C ALA A 79 3.70 -13.66 -1.52
N ARG A 80 3.09 -14.85 -1.50
CA ARG A 80 3.20 -15.85 -2.57
C ARG A 80 2.67 -15.32 -3.90
N VAL A 81 1.44 -14.78 -3.91
CA VAL A 81 0.83 -14.21 -5.12
C VAL A 81 1.70 -13.10 -5.71
N ARG A 82 2.23 -12.21 -4.87
CA ARG A 82 3.10 -11.11 -5.32
C ARG A 82 4.49 -11.59 -5.74
N ALA A 83 5.01 -12.67 -5.18
CA ALA A 83 6.27 -13.27 -5.62
C ALA A 83 6.11 -13.90 -7.01
N THR A 84 5.03 -14.66 -7.23
CA THR A 84 4.71 -15.26 -8.53
C THR A 84 4.53 -14.19 -9.62
N ALA A 85 3.76 -13.14 -9.35
CA ALA A 85 3.57 -12.05 -10.32
C ALA A 85 4.87 -11.32 -10.72
N ARG A 86 5.92 -11.35 -9.87
CA ARG A 86 7.24 -10.79 -10.21
C ARG A 86 8.16 -11.77 -10.93
N ALA A 87 7.92 -13.07 -10.78
CA ALA A 87 8.67 -14.10 -11.49
C ALA A 87 8.17 -14.27 -12.93
N ASP A 88 6.89 -13.97 -13.17
CA ASP A 88 6.22 -14.14 -14.46
C ASP A 88 6.27 -12.89 -15.38
N GLY A 89 6.82 -11.77 -14.90
CA GLY A 89 6.95 -10.50 -15.63
C GLY A 89 8.41 -10.08 -15.78
#